data_AF-A0A661IMD1-F1
#
_entry.id   AF-A0A661IMD1-F1
#
_cell.length_a   1.000
_cell.length_b   1.000
_cell.length_c   1.000
_cell.angle_alpha   90.00
_cell.angle_beta   90.00
_cell.angle_gamma   90.00
#
_symmetry.space_group_name_H-M   'P 1'
#
loop_
_entity.id
_entity.type
_entity.pdbx_description
1 polymer ?
#
loop_
_entity_poly.entity_id
_entity_poly.type
_entity_poly.pdbx_seq_one_letter_code
_entity_poly.pdbx_strand_id
1 'polypeptide(L)'
;MMNDDIRFKEVRCNGDDGESHGIISSREAQALAEEAGLDLVCIAPNGNPPVVKIMDYGKFKYQQEKKKKEARKNQKVIVTKEIKLSDKIADNDISYKVQHAREF
;
A
#
# COMPACT_ATOMS: atom_id res chain seq x y z
N MET A 1 -12.16 -8.63 -0.08
CA MET A 1 -13.34 -9.36 -0.58
C MET A 1 -13.25 -9.36 -2.09
N MET A 2 -13.33 -10.52 -2.73
CA MET A 2 -13.24 -10.67 -4.19
C MET A 2 -14.30 -11.65 -4.68
N ASN A 3 -14.80 -11.44 -5.89
CA ASN A 3 -15.75 -12.33 -6.56
C ASN A 3 -16.93 -12.69 -5.64
N ASP A 4 -17.23 -13.99 -5.48
CA ASP A 4 -18.36 -14.54 -4.72
C ASP A 4 -18.39 -14.15 -3.22
N ASP A 5 -17.28 -13.63 -2.68
CA ASP A 5 -17.20 -13.13 -1.31
C ASP A 5 -18.03 -11.82 -1.12
N ILE A 6 -18.39 -11.15 -2.21
CA ILE A 6 -19.14 -9.88 -2.21
C ILE A 6 -20.64 -10.16 -2.10
N ARG A 7 -21.15 -10.21 -0.86
CA ARG A 7 -22.58 -10.49 -0.55
C ARG A 7 -23.46 -9.24 -0.44
N PHE A 8 -23.09 -8.14 -1.08
CA PHE A 8 -23.89 -6.91 -1.02
C PHE A 8 -25.06 -6.98 -2.02
N LYS A 9 -26.14 -6.23 -1.78
CA LYS A 9 -27.25 -6.13 -2.76
C LYS A 9 -26.90 -5.20 -3.91
N GLU A 10 -26.35 -4.04 -3.57
CA GLU A 10 -25.98 -2.98 -4.51
C GLU A 10 -24.53 -2.58 -4.27
N VAL A 11 -23.79 -2.43 -5.36
CA VAL A 11 -22.38 -2.06 -5.37
C VAL A 11 -22.14 -0.96 -6.39
N ARG A 12 -21.23 -0.04 -6.09
CA ARG A 12 -20.72 0.90 -7.09
C ARG A 12 -19.61 0.23 -7.87
N CYS A 13 -19.81 0.01 -9.16
CA CYS A 13 -18.88 -0.72 -10.01
C CYS A 13 -18.08 0.19 -10.94
N ASN A 14 -16.76 0.02 -10.90
CA ASN A 14 -15.80 0.70 -11.77
C ASN A 14 -15.07 -0.35 -12.63
N GLY A 15 -14.97 -0.14 -13.94
CA GLY A 15 -14.21 -0.95 -14.87
C GLY A 15 -12.69 -0.71 -14.79
N ASP A 16 -11.94 -1.54 -15.51
CA ASP A 16 -10.47 -1.48 -15.56
C ASP A 16 -9.97 -0.19 -16.23
N ASP A 17 -10.59 0.18 -17.36
CA ASP A 17 -10.24 1.35 -18.19
C ASP A 17 -10.78 2.69 -17.65
N GLY A 18 -11.37 2.69 -16.45
CA GLY A 18 -11.95 3.89 -15.85
C GLY A 18 -13.42 4.14 -16.20
N GLU A 19 -14.03 3.25 -16.99
CA GLU A 19 -15.49 3.22 -17.18
C GLU A 19 -16.20 3.04 -15.83
N SER A 20 -17.23 3.84 -15.57
CA SER A 20 -18.02 3.73 -14.34
C SER A 20 -19.41 3.22 -14.70
N HIS A 21 -19.73 2.00 -14.27
CA HIS A 21 -21.05 1.40 -14.47
C HIS A 21 -22.09 1.93 -13.47
N GLY A 22 -21.67 2.80 -12.53
CA GLY A 22 -22.57 3.40 -11.54
C GLY A 22 -22.90 2.43 -10.42
N ILE A 23 -24.13 2.50 -9.90
CA ILE A 23 -24.63 1.61 -8.85
C ILE A 23 -25.40 0.50 -9.54
N ILE A 24 -24.88 -0.73 -9.45
CA ILE A 24 -25.48 -1.92 -10.06
C ILE A 24 -25.59 -3.03 -9.02
N SER A 25 -26.32 -4.09 -9.33
CA SER A 25 -26.37 -5.25 -8.45
C SER A 25 -25.03 -5.98 -8.42
N SER A 26 -24.69 -6.62 -7.30
CA SER A 26 -23.44 -7.38 -7.19
C SER A 26 -23.35 -8.52 -8.21
N ARG A 27 -24.50 -9.08 -8.60
CA ARG A 27 -24.58 -10.13 -9.62
C ARG A 27 -24.28 -9.60 -11.02
N GLU A 28 -24.76 -8.41 -11.37
CA GLU A 28 -24.40 -7.76 -12.63
C GLU A 28 -22.92 -7.39 -12.65
N ALA A 29 -22.38 -6.86 -11.55
CA ALA A 29 -20.96 -6.56 -11.44
C ALA A 29 -20.10 -7.83 -11.62
N GLN A 30 -20.54 -8.96 -11.06
CA GLN A 30 -19.89 -10.26 -11.21
C GLN A 30 -19.92 -10.72 -12.68
N ALA A 31 -21.08 -10.64 -13.34
CA ALA A 31 -21.24 -11.02 -14.73
C ALA A 31 -20.36 -10.17 -15.67
N LEU A 32 -20.27 -8.85 -15.44
CA LEU A 32 -19.39 -7.96 -16.21
C LEU A 32 -17.91 -8.33 -16.03
N ALA A 33 -17.50 -8.72 -14.81
CA ALA A 33 -16.14 -9.17 -14.56
C ALA A 33 -15.85 -10.50 -15.30
N GLU A 34 -16.78 -11.45 -15.25
CA GLU A 34 -16.65 -12.73 -15.96
C GLU A 34 -16.63 -12.55 -17.49
N GLU A 35 -17.46 -11.66 -18.05
CA GLU A 35 -17.47 -11.36 -19.48
C GLU A 35 -16.15 -10.72 -19.95
N ALA A 36 -15.57 -9.85 -19.13
CA ALA A 36 -14.27 -9.25 -19.38
C ALA A 36 -13.09 -10.22 -19.12
N GLY A 37 -13.34 -11.39 -18.51
CA GLY A 37 -12.29 -12.32 -18.08
C GLY A 37 -11.38 -11.76 -16.98
N LEU A 38 -11.91 -10.86 -16.15
CA LEU A 38 -11.21 -10.17 -15.07
C LEU A 38 -11.83 -10.52 -13.70
N ASP A 39 -11.18 -10.11 -12.61
CA ASP A 39 -11.72 -10.31 -11.26
C ASP A 39 -12.53 -9.11 -10.77
N LEU A 40 -13.61 -9.39 -10.02
CA LEU A 40 -14.34 -8.37 -9.28
C LEU A 40 -13.71 -8.18 -7.90
N VAL A 41 -13.06 -7.03 -7.68
CA VAL A 41 -12.34 -6.75 -6.44
C VAL A 41 -13.03 -5.64 -5.64
N CYS A 42 -13.38 -5.91 -4.38
CA CYS A 42 -13.90 -4.88 -3.50
C CYS A 42 -12.77 -4.00 -2.97
N ILE A 43 -12.77 -2.71 -3.36
CA ILE A 43 -11.77 -1.72 -2.94
C ILE A 43 -12.19 -1.06 -1.62
N ALA A 44 -13.48 -0.74 -1.47
CA ALA A 44 -14.00 -0.07 -0.29
C ALA A 44 -15.29 -0.76 0.20
N PRO A 45 -15.18 -1.73 1.14
CA PRO A 45 -16.34 -2.42 1.70
C PRO A 45 -17.17 -1.54 2.64
N ASN A 46 -16.56 -0.50 3.23
CA ASN A 46 -17.22 0.38 4.20
C ASN A 46 -17.99 1.55 3.54
N GLY A 47 -18.04 1.61 2.21
CA GLY A 47 -18.77 2.64 1.48
C GLY A 47 -20.29 2.38 1.48
N ASN A 48 -21.09 3.44 1.40
CA ASN A 48 -22.53 3.37 1.13
C ASN A 48 -22.84 4.03 -0.22
N PRO A 49 -22.98 3.27 -1.32
CA PRO A 49 -22.80 1.82 -1.47
C PRO A 49 -21.33 1.39 -1.54
N PRO A 50 -21.02 0.11 -1.25
CA PRO A 50 -19.66 -0.44 -1.30
C PRO A 50 -19.09 -0.34 -2.72
N VAL A 51 -17.79 -0.05 -2.83
CA VAL A 51 -17.14 0.18 -4.12
C VAL A 51 -16.36 -1.06 -4.57
N VAL A 52 -16.73 -1.56 -5.73
CA VAL A 52 -16.10 -2.70 -6.41
C VAL A 52 -15.43 -2.20 -7.69
N LYS A 53 -14.28 -2.79 -8.02
CA LYS A 53 -13.55 -2.52 -9.24
C LYS A 53 -13.26 -3.82 -9.97
N ILE A 54 -13.56 -3.85 -11.27
CA ILE A 54 -13.18 -4.93 -12.17
C ILE A 54 -11.72 -4.71 -12.54
N MET A 55 -10.84 -5.62 -12.15
CA MET A 55 -9.40 -5.53 -12.45
C MET A 55 -8.70 -6.87 -12.24
N ASP A 56 -7.56 -7.09 -12.89
CA ASP A 56 -6.72 -8.27 -12.64
C ASP A 56 -6.02 -8.17 -11.27
N TYR A 57 -6.44 -9.00 -10.32
CA TYR A 57 -5.93 -8.95 -8.95
C TYR A 57 -4.45 -9.36 -8.87
N GLY A 58 -4.01 -10.31 -9.71
CA GLY A 58 -2.64 -10.82 -9.71
C GLY A 58 -1.62 -9.75 -10.09
N LYS A 59 -1.87 -9.06 -11.20
CA LYS A 59 -1.08 -7.94 -11.71
C LYS A 59 -1.12 -6.76 -10.74
N PHE A 60 -2.29 -6.44 -10.18
CA PHE A 60 -2.41 -5.37 -9.19
C PHE A 60 -1.56 -5.65 -7.94
N LYS A 61 -1.64 -6.87 -7.39
CA LYS A 61 -0.86 -7.27 -6.22
C LYS A 61 0.64 -7.20 -6.50
N TYR A 62 1.08 -7.68 -7.66
CA TYR A 62 2.47 -7.61 -8.08
C TYR A 62 2.98 -6.15 -8.17
N GLN A 63 2.20 -5.27 -8.80
CA GLN A 63 2.55 -3.85 -8.90
C GLN A 63 2.59 -3.18 -7.51
N GLN A 64 1.65 -3.51 -6.64
CA GLN A 64 1.65 -2.99 -5.26
C GLN A 64 2.87 -3.47 -4.46
N GLU A 65 3.24 -4.75 -4.57
CA GLU A 65 4.42 -5.29 -3.91
C GLU A 65 5.70 -4.66 -4.45
N LYS A 66 5.81 -4.48 -5.77
CA LYS A 66 6.94 -3.80 -6.41
C LYS A 66 7.07 -2.36 -5.90
N LYS A 67 5.98 -1.60 -5.92
CA LYS A 67 5.93 -0.22 -5.40
C LYS A 67 6.28 -0.16 -3.91
N LYS A 68 5.80 -1.10 -3.09
CA LYS A 68 6.15 -1.19 -1.66
C LYS A 68 7.64 -1.49 -1.46
N LYS A 69 8.23 -2.38 -2.27
CA LYS A 69 9.66 -2.68 -2.21
C LYS A 69 10.50 -1.47 -2.62
N GLU A 70 10.11 -0.75 -3.67
CA GLU A 70 10.76 0.50 -4.08
C GLU A 70 10.62 1.58 -3.00
N ALA A 71 9.44 1.76 -2.41
CA ALA A 71 9.22 2.71 -1.32
C ALA A 71 10.07 2.37 -0.07
N ARG A 72 10.18 1.08 0.29
CA ARG A 72 11.04 0.63 1.40
C ARG A 72 12.53 0.85 1.10
N LYS A 73 12.97 0.65 -0.14
CA LYS A 73 14.36 0.94 -0.55
C LYS A 73 14.68 2.42 -0.51
N ASN A 74 13.74 3.26 -0.95
CA ASN A 74 13.89 4.72 -0.93
C ASN A 74 13.61 5.34 0.44
N GLN A 75 13.05 4.58 1.39
CA GLN A 75 12.86 5.04 2.76
C GLN A 75 14.23 5.31 3.38
N LYS A 76 14.51 6.58 3.63
CA LYS A 76 15.73 7.02 4.31
C LYS A 76 15.71 6.46 5.74
N VAL A 77 16.48 5.40 5.98
CA VAL A 77 16.64 4.85 7.33
C VAL A 77 17.52 5.82 8.11
N ILE A 78 16.90 6.67 8.92
CA ILE A 78 17.63 7.53 9.85
C ILE A 78 18.07 6.62 11.01
N VAL A 79 19.32 6.18 10.98
CA VAL A 79 19.92 5.42 12.08
C VAL A 79 20.44 6.43 13.09
N THR A 80 19.73 6.61 14.20
CA THR A 80 20.20 7.43 15.32
C THR A 80 21.39 6.74 15.97
N LYS A 81 22.59 7.30 15.81
CA LYS A 81 23.79 6.85 16.53
C LYS A 81 23.93 7.66 17.81
N GLU A 82 23.91 6.98 18.95
CA GLU A 82 24.12 7.60 20.25
C GLU A 82 25.61 7.56 20.62
N ILE A 83 26.15 8.69 21.07
CA ILE A 83 27.53 8.79 21.56
C ILE A 83 27.48 9.01 23.07
N LYS A 84 28.10 8.08 23.82
CA LYS A 84 28.18 8.15 25.28
C LYS A 84 29.48 8.83 25.73
N LEU A 85 29.33 9.84 26.58
CA LEU A 85 30.42 10.59 27.22
C LEU A 85 30.35 10.36 28.73
N SER A 86 31.52 10.28 29.37
CA SER A 86 31.64 10.07 30.82
C SER A 86 32.44 11.22 31.43
N ASP A 87 32.17 11.56 32.69
CA ASP A 87 32.82 12.68 33.41
C ASP A 87 34.34 12.53 33.59
N LYS A 88 34.87 11.31 33.51
CA LYS A 88 36.32 10.99 33.61
C LYS A 88 37.06 10.94 32.27
N ILE A 89 36.48 11.49 31.21
CA ILE A 89 37.04 11.41 29.86
C ILE A 89 38.22 12.37 29.68
N ALA A 90 39.28 11.93 28.99
CA ALA A 90 40.43 12.77 28.66
C ALA A 90 40.13 13.67 27.46
N ASP A 91 40.73 14.87 27.40
CA ASP A 91 40.49 15.88 26.37
C ASP A 91 40.67 15.35 24.93
N ASN A 92 41.65 14.47 24.73
CA ASN A 92 41.90 13.81 23.44
C ASN A 92 40.76 12.84 23.03
N ASP A 93 40.13 12.17 23.99
CA ASP A 93 39.02 11.23 23.75
C ASP A 93 37.71 12.00 23.46
N ILE A 94 37.53 13.17 24.09
CA ILE A 94 36.43 14.10 23.75
C ILE A 94 36.55 14.55 22.29
N SER A 95 37.75 15.01 21.90
CA SER A 95 37.99 15.50 20.53
C SER A 95 37.71 14.42 19.48
N TYR A 96 38.13 13.18 19.73
CA TYR A 96 37.84 12.05 18.86
C TYR A 96 36.33 11.75 18.75
N LYS A 97 35.62 11.71 19.87
CA LYS A 97 34.16 11.45 19.89
C LYS A 97 33.35 12.58 19.24
N VAL A 98 33.76 13.84 19.39
CA VAL A 98 33.12 15.00 18.75
C VAL A 98 33.35 14.99 17.24
N GLN A 99 34.55 14.64 16.78
CA GLN A 99 34.82 14.49 15.35
C GLN A 99 33.95 13.38 14.75
N HIS A 100 33.89 12.22 15.43
CA HIS A 100 33.01 11.12 15.03
C HIS A 100 31.53 11.53 15.03
N ALA A 101 31.09 12.34 15.99
CA ALA A 101 29.72 12.87 16.05
C ALA A 101 29.36 13.78 14.86
N ARG A 102 30.34 14.51 14.34
CA ARG A 102 30.16 15.43 13.19
C ARG A 102 30.19 14.71 11.83
N GLU A 103 30.77 13.51 11.77
CA GLU A 103 30.83 12.69 10.56
C GLU A 103 29.58 11.80 10.36
N PHE A 104 28.74 11.62 11.39
CA PHE A 104 27.48 10.85 11.32
C PHE A 104 26.28 11.70 10.91
#